data_AF-A0A9W7JDX1-F1
#
_entry.id   AF-A0A9W7JDX1-F1
#
_cell.length_a   1.000
_cell.length_b   1.000
_cell.length_c   1.000
_cell.angle_alpha   90.00
_cell.angle_beta   90.00
_cell.angle_gamma   90.00
#
_symmetry.space_group_name_H-M   'P 1'
#
loop_
_entity.id
_entity.type
_entity.pdbx_description
1 polymer ?
#
loop_
_entity_poly.entity_id
_entity_poly.type
_entity_poly.pdbx_seq_one_letter_code
_entity_poly.pdbx_strand_id
1 'polypeptide(L)' 'MCTLEKRGGLFLLMLIGDGQHQITADLIGKLLSHLSQVKAQATPGSVLITQAQGKFFSNGFDLDRA' A
#
# COMPACT_ATOMS: atom_id res chain seq x y z
N MET A 1 1.53 -1.08 -8.25
CA MET A 1 1.92 0.25 -7.70
C MET A 1 1.07 0.53 -6.46
N CYS A 2 1.31 1.60 -5.71
CA CYS A 2 0.44 1.99 -4.60
C CYS A 2 0.38 3.51 -4.42
N THR A 3 -0.66 3.99 -3.76
CA THR A 3 -0.87 5.38 -3.37
C THR A 3 -1.26 5.47 -1.91
N LEU A 4 -1.01 6.63 -1.29
CA LEU A 4 -1.43 6.94 0.08
C LEU A 4 -2.22 8.25 0.09
N GLU A 5 -3.43 8.20 0.64
CA GLU A 5 -4.30 9.35 0.86
C GLU A 5 -4.55 9.53 2.37
N LYS A 6 -4.64 10.78 2.85
CA LYS A 6 -5.01 11.09 4.24
C LYS A 6 -6.33 11.86 4.28
N ARG A 7 -7.27 11.40 5.11
CA ARG A 7 -8.56 12.03 5.39
C ARG A 7 -8.76 12.15 6.91
N GLY A 8 -8.39 13.29 7.48
CA GLY A 8 -8.37 13.45 8.93
C GLY A 8 -7.40 12.45 9.58
N GLY A 9 -7.89 11.63 10.51
CA GLY A 9 -7.13 10.54 11.15
C GLY A 9 -7.05 9.24 10.34
N LEU A 10 -7.69 9.18 9.16
CA LEU A 10 -7.70 7.99 8.31
C LEU A 10 -6.60 8.09 7.24
N PHE A 11 -5.80 7.03 7.13
CA PHE A 11 -4.81 6.85 6.09
C PHE A 11 -5.28 5.72 5.18
N LEU A 12 -5.47 6.00 3.89
CA LEU A 12 -5.92 5.03 2.90
C LEU A 12 -4.75 4.68 1.99
N LEU A 13 -4.21 3.48 2.15
CA LEU A 13 -3.17 2.93 1.29
C LEU A 13 -3.83 2.02 0.25
N MET A 14 -3.77 2.39 -1.01
CA MET A 14 -4.41 1.65 -2.11
C MET A 14 -3.36 1.02 -3.01
N LEU A 15 -3.44 -0.30 -3.21
CA LEU A 15 -2.76 -1.01 -4.28
C LEU A 15 -3.51 -0.73 -5.59
N ILE A 16 -2.77 -0.27 -6.60
CA ILE A 16 -3.30 0.11 -7.92
C ILE A 16 -2.47 -0.53 -9.04
N GLY A 17 -3.08 -0.68 -10.22
CA GLY A 17 -2.43 -1.17 -11.43
C GLY A 17 -3.26 -2.23 -12.14
N ASP A 18 -2.58 -3.28 -12.59
CA ASP A 18 -3.13 -4.39 -13.38
C ASP A 18 -4.08 -5.34 -12.63
N GLY A 19 -4.36 -5.08 -11.35
CA GLY A 19 -5.24 -5.90 -10.50
C GLY A 19 -4.62 -7.23 -10.06
N GLN A 20 -3.35 -7.50 -10.38
CA GLN A 20 -2.59 -8.65 -9.84
C GLN A 20 -1.86 -8.23 -8.56
N HIS A 21 -1.33 -7.01 -8.55
CA HIS A 21 -0.56 -6.44 -7.44
C HIS A 21 0.53 -7.39 -6.90
N GLN A 22 1.29 -7.99 -7.82
CA GLN A 22 2.45 -8.79 -7.44
C GLN A 22 3.46 -7.93 -6.67
N ILE A 23 4.05 -8.52 -5.64
CA ILE A 23 4.96 -7.87 -4.70
C ILE A 23 6.36 -7.93 -5.30
N THR A 24 6.75 -6.82 -5.93
CA THR A 24 8.11 -6.58 -6.44
C THR A 24 8.95 -5.78 -5.44
N ALA A 25 10.27 -5.78 -5.61
CA ALA A 25 11.17 -4.96 -4.79
C ALA A 25 10.80 -3.46 -4.81
N ASP A 26 10.42 -2.93 -5.97
CA ASP A 26 9.96 -1.55 -6.12
C ASP A 26 8.67 -1.28 -5.34
N LEU A 27 7.73 -2.24 -5.34
CA LEU A 27 6.50 -2.10 -4.58
C LEU A 27 6.77 -2.13 -3.07
N ILE A 28 7.66 -3.02 -2.60
CA ILE A 28 8.10 -3.06 -1.20
C ILE A 28 8.70 -1.71 -0.80
N GLY A 29 9.60 -1.13 -1.61
CA GLY A 29 10.20 0.18 -1.33
C GLY A 29 9.16 1.29 -1.18
N LYS A 30 8.15 1.32 -2.05
CA LYS A 30 7.04 2.29 -1.97
C LYS A 30 6.16 2.08 -0.75
N LEU A 31 5.83 0.82 -0.42
CA LEU A 31 5.05 0.49 0.77
C LEU A 31 5.77 0.95 2.04
N LEU A 32 7.07 0.66 2.17
CA LEU A 32 7.87 1.09 3.31
C LEU A 32 7.92 2.62 3.41
N SER A 33 8.12 3.32 2.30
CA SER A 33 8.10 4.80 2.26
C SER A 33 6.76 5.37 2.75
N HIS A 34 5.63 4.83 2.28
CA HIS A 34 4.31 5.25 2.73
C HIS A 34 4.04 4.89 4.20
N LEU A 35 4.47 3.72 4.68
CA LEU A 35 4.33 3.35 6.08
C LEU A 35 5.14 4.27 6.99
N SER A 36 6.35 4.68 6.58
CA SER A 36 7.12 5.71 7.29
C SER A 36 6.38 7.04 7.34
N GLN A 37 5.76 7.46 6.23
CA GLN A 37 4.95 8.68 6.16
C GLN A 37 3.72 8.60 7.09
N VAL A 38 2.99 7.48 7.09
CA VAL A 38 1.84 7.25 7.98
C VAL A 38 2.30 7.35 9.44
N LYS A 39 3.38 6.64 9.81
CA LYS A 39 3.91 6.65 11.17
C LYS A 39 4.30 8.05 11.64
N ALA A 40 4.91 8.87 10.77
CA ALA A 40 5.31 10.23 11.10
C ALA A 40 4.13 11.20 11.29
N GLN A 41 2.97 10.90 10.71
CA GLN A 41 1.80 11.79 10.71
C GLN A 41 0.65 11.30 11.60
N ALA A 42 0.73 10.08 12.12
CA ALA A 42 -0.30 9.47 12.94
C ALA A 42 -0.35 10.10 14.33
N THR A 43 -1.57 10.33 14.81
CA THR A 43 -1.88 10.74 16.18
C THR A 43 -2.73 9.65 16.86
N PRO A 44 -2.90 9.67 18.20
CA PRO A 44 -3.83 8.75 18.88
C PRO A 44 -5.21 8.75 18.20
N GLY A 45 -5.75 7.56 17.96
CA GLY A 45 -7.00 7.36 17.21
C GLY A 45 -6.87 7.35 15.68
N SER A 46 -5.66 7.50 15.12
CA SER A 46 -5.43 7.32 13.69
C SER A 46 -5.56 5.86 13.26
N VAL A 47 -6.02 5.63 12.02
CA VAL A 47 -6.21 4.29 11.45
C VAL A 47 -5.60 4.23 10.05
N LEU A 48 -4.85 3.17 9.78
CA LEU A 48 -4.42 2.81 8.42
C LEU A 48 -5.36 1.75 7.85
N ILE A 49 -5.95 2.06 6.71
CA ILE A 49 -6.79 1.16 5.93
C ILE A 49 -5.99 0.79 4.68
N THR A 50 -5.85 -0.51 4.43
CA THR A 50 -5.22 -1.03 3.20
C THR A 50 -6.29 -1.57 2.27
N GLN A 51 -6.22 -1.19 1.00
CA GLN A 51 -7.20 -1.54 -0.02
C GLN A 51 -6.50 -1.82 -1.34
N ALA A 52 -7.23 -2.42 -2.29
CA ALA A 52 -6.69 -2.81 -3.58
C ALA A 52 -7.78 -2.69 -4.65
N GLN A 53 -7.38 -2.36 -5.88
CA GLN A 53 -8.26 -2.36 -7.04
C GLN A 53 -8.45 -3.76 -7.65
N GLY A 54 -9.59 -3.99 -8.32
CA GLY A 54 -9.81 -5.22 -9.06
C GLY A 54 -10.16 -6.43 -8.18
N LYS A 55 -9.95 -7.63 -8.73
CA LYS A 55 -10.45 -8.89 -8.14
C LYS A 55 -9.59 -9.40 -6.99
N PHE A 56 -8.29 -9.15 -7.04
CA PHE A 56 -7.34 -9.66 -6.07
C PHE A 56 -6.76 -8.52 -5.24
N PHE A 57 -6.57 -8.77 -3.94
CA PHE A 57 -5.84 -7.83 -3.11
C PHE A 57 -4.37 -7.78 -3.54
N SER A 58 -3.71 -8.94 -3.55
CA SER A 58 -2.39 -9.16 -4.09
C SER A 58 -2.21 -10.65 -4.39
N ASN A 59 -1.46 -10.96 -5.45
CA ASN A 59 -1.09 -12.32 -5.82
C ASN A 59 0.28 -12.76 -5.28
N GLY A 60 0.78 -12.09 -4.23
CA GLY A 60 2.03 -12.47 -3.57
C GLY A 60 3.26 -11.99 -4.33
N PHE A 61 4.43 -12.59 -4.06
CA PHE A 61 5.69 -12.20 -4.68
C PHE A 61 5.67 -12.39 -6.20
N ASP A 62 6.34 -11.47 -6.91
CA ASP A 62 6.66 -11.65 -8.33
C ASP A 62 7.77 -12.72 -8.45
N LEU A 63 7.37 -13.95 -8.80
CA LEU A 63 8.27 -15.09 -8.96
C LEU A 63 8.90 -15.16 -10.36
N ASP A 64 8.37 -14.42 -11.33
CA ASP A 64 8.89 -14.39 -12.71
C ASP A 64 10.18 -13.55 -12.81
N ARG A 65 10.49 -12.79 -11.74
CA ARG A 65 11.69 -11.96 -11.59
C ARG A 65 12.61 -12.41 -10.45
N ALA A 66 12.36 -13.59 -9.86
CA ALA A 66 13.16 -14.17 -8.78
C ALA A 66 14.41 -14.91 -9.30
#